data_AF-A0A975G3Y4-F1
#
_entry.id   AF-A0A975G3Y4-F1
#
_cell.length_a   1.000
_cell.length_b   1.000
_cell.length_c   1.000
_cell.angle_alpha   90.00
_cell.angle_beta   90.00
_cell.angle_gamma   90.00
#
_symmetry.space_group_name_H-M   'P 1'
#
loop_
_entity.id
_entity.type
_entity.pdbx_description
1 polymer ?
#
loop_
_entity_poly.entity_id
_entity_poly.type
_entity_poly.pdbx_seq_one_letter_code
_entity_poly.pdbx_strand_id
1 'polypeptide(L)'
;MTDIEVHLDRRGVPMRVGTLRRTPRRGGETVVFEYHPDGLADPDGFSLEPALAIGPGPFVPAAGQSFFGSIGDSAPDTWGRRVMQRAERRRAEIEGRPIRTLSGRPGGP
;
A
#
# COMPACT_ATOMS: atom_id res chain seq x y z
N MET A 1 5.88 13.49 -1.32
CA MET A 1 6.07 12.05 -1.03
C MET A 1 5.02 11.70 0.01
N THR A 2 4.19 10.69 -0.27
CA THR A 2 3.11 10.30 0.64
C THR A 2 3.52 9.01 1.31
N ASP A 3 3.80 9.09 2.59
CA ASP A 3 4.09 7.93 3.43
C ASP A 3 2.75 7.27 3.80
N ILE A 4 2.71 5.95 3.68
CA ILE A 4 1.53 5.14 3.99
C ILE A 4 1.89 4.26 5.19
N GLU A 5 1.18 4.44 6.30
CA GLU A 5 1.37 3.60 7.48
C GLU A 5 0.73 2.23 7.27
N VAL A 6 1.47 1.18 7.61
CA VAL A 6 0.98 -0.20 7.54
C VAL A 6 0.74 -0.68 8.96
N HIS A 7 -0.51 -1.00 9.26
CA HIS A 7 -0.95 -1.49 10.56
C HIS A 7 -1.46 -2.92 10.44
N LEU A 8 -1.26 -3.70 11.49
CA LEU A 8 -1.81 -5.04 11.63
C LEU A 8 -2.72 -5.06 12.85
N ASP A 9 -3.87 -5.73 12.72
CA ASP A 9 -4.73 -5.98 13.88
C ASP A 9 -4.10 -7.06 14.75
N ARG A 10 -3.81 -6.70 15.99
CA ARG A 10 -3.28 -7.58 17.01
C ARG A 10 -4.33 -7.75 18.10
N ARG A 11 -5.11 -8.83 17.99
CA ARG A 11 -6.16 -9.17 18.97
C ARG A 11 -7.14 -8.00 19.21
N GLY A 12 -7.53 -7.30 18.14
CA GLY A 12 -8.44 -6.15 18.19
C GLY A 12 -7.77 -4.80 18.46
N VAL A 13 -6.45 -4.74 18.55
CA VAL A 13 -5.68 -3.50 18.69
C VAL A 13 -4.83 -3.28 17.44
N PRO A 14 -5.01 -2.17 16.71
CA PRO A 14 -4.16 -1.86 15.56
C PRO A 14 -2.75 -1.53 16.04
N MET A 15 -1.77 -2.31 15.60
CA MET A 15 -0.36 -2.10 15.86
C MET A 15 0.34 -1.62 14.59
N ARG A 16 1.12 -0.56 14.70
CA ARG A 16 1.94 -0.06 13.58
C ARG A 16 3.10 -1.01 13.35
N VAL A 17 3.19 -1.56 12.15
CA VAL A 17 4.26 -2.51 11.79
C VAL A 17 5.27 -1.94 10.82
N GLY A 18 4.93 -0.88 10.10
CA GLY A 18 5.87 -0.28 9.17
C GLY A 18 5.32 0.91 8.41
N THR A 19 6.14 1.39 7.50
CA THR A 19 5.82 2.49 6.60
C THR A 19 6.14 2.08 5.18
N LEU A 20 5.19 2.29 4.27
CA LEU A 20 5.33 2.10 2.85
C LEU A 20 5.47 3.44 2.14
N ARG A 21 6.47 3.56 1.29
CA ARG A 21 6.78 4.76 0.52
C ARG A 21 6.70 4.44 -0.96
N ARG A 22 5.98 5.27 -1.71
CA ARG A 22 5.94 5.20 -3.18
C ARG A 22 7.10 5.99 -3.76
N THR A 23 7.93 5.31 -4.54
CA THR A 23 9.09 5.89 -5.20
C THR A 23 8.89 5.83 -6.72
N PRO A 24 8.96 6.96 -7.45
CA PRO A 24 8.89 6.95 -8.90
C PRO A 24 10.12 6.23 -9.48
N ARG A 25 9.91 5.40 -10.51
CA ARG A 25 10.99 4.70 -11.24
C ARG A 25 10.80 4.90 -12.73
N ARG A 26 11.87 4.79 -13.52
CA ARG A 26 11.76 4.86 -14.99
C ARG A 26 10.82 3.76 -15.48
N GLY A 27 9.64 4.14 -16.00
CA GLY A 27 8.61 3.22 -16.48
C GLY A 27 7.46 2.92 -15.50
N GLY A 28 7.43 3.53 -14.30
CA GLY A 28 6.31 3.35 -13.37
C GLY A 28 6.60 3.83 -11.95
N GLU A 29 6.04 3.12 -10.98
CA GLU A 29 6.30 3.34 -9.55
C GLU A 29 6.74 2.03 -8.91
N THR A 30 7.58 2.13 -7.88
CA THR A 30 7.90 1.02 -6.99
C THR A 30 7.56 1.43 -5.55
N VAL A 31 7.32 0.46 -4.69
CA VAL A 31 7.12 0.70 -3.26
C VAL A 31 8.35 0.28 -2.48
N VAL A 32 8.66 1.02 -1.43
CA VAL A 32 9.68 0.67 -0.45
C VAL A 32 8.98 0.49 0.87
N PHE A 33 9.17 -0.64 1.53
CA PHE A 33 8.61 -0.90 2.85
C PHE A 33 9.72 -0.86 3.89
N GLU A 34 9.43 -0.35 5.08
CA GLU A 34 10.36 -0.36 6.20
C GLU A 34 9.60 -0.70 7.49
N TYR A 35 10.10 -1.67 8.24
CA TYR A 35 9.50 -2.05 9.52
C TYR A 35 9.64 -0.92 10.55
N HIS A 36 8.60 -0.72 11.34
CA HIS A 36 8.64 0.18 12.49
C HIS A 36 9.35 -0.52 13.66
N PRO A 37 10.15 0.20 14.48
CA PRO A 37 10.83 -0.39 15.63
C PRO A 37 9.88 -1.18 16.55
N ASP A 38 8.67 -0.69 16.78
CA ASP A 38 7.66 -1.38 17.59
C ASP A 38 7.27 -2.74 17.02
N GLY A 39 7.20 -2.86 15.69
CA GLY A 39 6.92 -4.13 15.02
C GLY A 39 8.10 -5.10 15.05
N LEU A 40 9.33 -4.59 15.09
CA LEU A 40 10.55 -5.40 15.25
C LEU A 40 10.77 -5.87 16.70
N ALA A 41 10.28 -5.10 17.67
CA ALA A 41 10.38 -5.41 19.09
C ALA A 41 9.31 -6.41 19.56
N ASP A 42 8.30 -6.71 18.74
CA ASP A 42 7.30 -7.72 19.06
C ASP A 42 7.93 -9.13 19.02
N PRO A 43 7.98 -9.88 20.14
CA PRO A 43 8.50 -11.25 20.16
C PRO A 43 7.67 -12.23 19.33
N ASP A 44 6.42 -11.89 19.02
CA ASP A 44 5.56 -12.63 18.09
C ASP A 44 5.54 -11.98 16.69
N GLY A 45 6.51 -11.11 16.40
CA GLY A 45 6.66 -10.42 15.13
C GLY A 45 6.68 -11.40 13.96
N PHE A 46 5.88 -11.13 12.95
CA PHE A 46 5.75 -12.00 11.78
C PHE A 46 6.10 -11.25 10.50
N SER A 47 6.67 -11.98 9.55
CA SER A 47 6.93 -11.49 8.21
C SER A 47 5.60 -11.35 7.46
N LEU A 48 5.30 -10.15 6.94
CA LEU A 48 4.10 -9.89 6.14
C LEU A 48 4.00 -10.82 4.92
N GLU A 49 5.14 -11.18 4.34
CA GLU A 49 5.31 -12.21 3.33
C GLU A 49 6.77 -12.71 3.35
N PRO A 50 7.12 -13.82 2.67
CA PRO A 50 8.50 -14.33 2.66
C PRO A 50 9.54 -13.31 2.16
N ALA A 51 9.16 -12.45 1.22
CA ALA A 51 10.00 -11.36 0.70
C ALA A 51 10.14 -10.16 1.66
N LEU A 52 9.31 -10.11 2.71
CA LEU A 52 9.34 -9.14 3.80
C LEU A 52 9.73 -9.82 5.11
N ALA A 53 10.83 -10.59 5.08
CA ALA A 53 11.36 -11.21 6.29
C ALA A 53 11.60 -10.16 7.38
N ILE A 54 11.16 -10.42 8.62
CA ILE A 54 11.28 -9.45 9.71
C ILE A 54 12.74 -9.02 9.89
N GLY A 55 12.99 -7.71 9.83
CA GLY A 55 14.34 -7.18 9.90
C GLY A 55 14.41 -5.68 9.71
N PRO A 56 15.52 -5.04 10.15
CA PRO A 56 15.70 -3.61 9.97
C PRO A 56 16.02 -3.26 8.51
N GLY A 57 15.67 -2.03 8.14
CA GLY A 57 16.04 -1.43 6.86
C GLY A 57 14.95 -1.50 5.78
N PRO A 58 15.22 -0.89 4.61
CA PRO A 58 14.25 -0.80 3.53
C PRO A 58 14.19 -2.10 2.72
N PHE A 59 12.98 -2.59 2.54
CA PHE A 59 12.64 -3.69 1.65
C PHE A 59 12.19 -3.12 0.32
N VAL A 60 12.67 -3.73 -0.77
CA VAL A 60 12.26 -3.41 -2.14
C VAL A 60 11.69 -4.68 -2.81
N PRO A 61 10.62 -4.57 -3.61
CA PRO A 61 10.10 -5.69 -4.38
C PRO A 61 11.14 -6.27 -5.35
N ALA A 62 10.96 -7.53 -5.74
CA ALA A 62 11.85 -8.21 -6.68
C ALA A 62 11.91 -7.49 -8.04
N ALA A 63 12.97 -7.73 -8.81
CA ALA A 63 13.13 -7.13 -10.12
C ALA A 63 11.93 -7.47 -11.03
N GLY A 64 11.27 -6.44 -11.56
CA GLY A 64 10.04 -6.56 -12.37
C GLY A 64 8.74 -6.40 -11.59
N GLN A 65 8.79 -6.31 -10.26
CA GLN A 65 7.62 -6.02 -9.42
C GLN A 65 7.62 -4.57 -8.96
N SER A 66 6.43 -3.96 -8.99
CA SER A 66 6.18 -2.61 -8.46
C SER A 66 5.67 -2.63 -7.03
N PHE A 67 5.12 -3.75 -6.58
CA PHE A 67 4.47 -3.93 -5.28
C PHE A 67 4.84 -5.29 -4.68
N PHE A 68 4.84 -5.34 -3.34
CA PHE A 68 4.82 -6.58 -2.56
C PHE A 68 3.48 -7.29 -2.76
N GLY A 69 3.47 -8.63 -2.85
CA GLY A 69 2.28 -9.40 -3.19
C GLY A 69 1.17 -9.21 -2.16
N SER A 70 1.52 -9.37 -0.89
CA SER A 70 0.62 -9.16 0.27
C SER A 70 -0.05 -7.78 0.30
N ILE A 71 0.64 -6.74 -0.19
CA ILE A 71 0.12 -5.37 -0.22
C ILE A 71 -0.70 -5.11 -1.49
N GLY A 72 -0.24 -5.65 -2.62
CA GLY A 72 -0.89 -5.49 -3.92
C GLY A 72 -2.23 -6.19 -4.06
N ASP A 73 -2.49 -7.24 -3.27
CA ASP A 73 -3.73 -8.03 -3.33
C ASP A 73 -4.98 -7.25 -2.87
N SER A 74 -4.80 -6.13 -2.16
CA SER A 74 -5.90 -5.25 -1.75
C SER A 74 -6.38 -4.31 -2.87
N ALA A 75 -5.90 -4.49 -4.11
CA ALA A 75 -6.33 -3.68 -5.24
C ALA A 75 -7.85 -3.88 -5.48
N PRO A 76 -8.61 -2.79 -5.66
CA PRO A 76 -10.06 -2.91 -5.86
C PRO A 76 -10.35 -3.67 -7.15
N ASP A 77 -11.29 -4.61 -7.06
CA ASP A 77 -11.83 -5.30 -8.22
C ASP A 77 -12.62 -4.35 -9.14
N THR A 78 -13.20 -4.88 -10.21
CA THR A 78 -13.98 -4.08 -11.16
C THR A 78 -15.18 -3.39 -10.50
N TRP A 79 -15.83 -4.03 -9.52
CA TRP A 79 -16.95 -3.42 -8.82
C TRP A 79 -16.48 -2.35 -7.84
N GLY A 80 -15.46 -2.62 -7.02
CA GLY A 80 -14.83 -1.67 -6.10
C GLY A 80 -14.36 -0.40 -6.83
N ARG A 81 -13.72 -0.54 -7.99
CA ARG A 81 -13.33 0.61 -8.82
C ARG A 81 -14.54 1.45 -9.24
N ARG A 82 -15.65 0.82 -9.66
CA ARG A 82 -16.88 1.53 -10.04
C ARG A 82 -17.51 2.26 -8.84
N VAL A 83 -17.51 1.64 -7.66
CA VAL A 83 -18.00 2.25 -6.42
C VAL A 83 -17.17 3.50 -6.07
N MET A 84 -15.84 3.40 -6.11
CA MET A 84 -14.95 4.53 -5.85
C MET A 84 -15.14 5.67 -6.85
N GLN A 85 -15.28 5.36 -8.15
CA GLN A 85 -15.53 6.35 -9.20
C GLN A 85 -16.87 7.08 -9.00
N ARG A 86 -17.92 6.37 -8.59
CA ARG A 86 -19.22 6.98 -8.26
C ARG A 86 -19.12 7.90 -7.05
N ALA A 87 -18.41 7.47 -6.00
CA ALA A 87 -18.19 8.29 -4.81
C ALA A 87 -17.41 9.58 -5.14
N GLU A 88 -16.37 9.48 -5.96
CA GLU A 88 -15.57 10.62 -6.41
C GLU A 88 -16.38 11.60 -7.27
N ARG A 89 -17.21 11.11 -8.19
CA ARG A 89 -18.14 11.96 -8.96
C ARG A 89 -19.06 12.76 -8.05
N ARG A 90 -19.67 12.09 -7.06
CA ARG A 90 -20.58 12.74 -6.10
C ARG A 90 -19.85 13.81 -5.28
N ARG A 91 -18.63 13.54 -4.82
CA ARG A 91 -17.80 14.52 -4.09
C ARG A 91 -17.47 15.72 -4.97
N ALA A 92 -17.05 15.48 -6.21
CA ALA A 92 -16.71 16.53 -7.15
C ALA A 92 -17.90 17.46 -7.47
N GLU A 93 -19.11 16.90 -7.62
CA GLU A 93 -20.36 17.67 -7.79
C GLU A 93 -20.67 18.54 -6.56
N ILE A 94 -20.57 17.98 -5.35
CA ILE A 94 -20.81 18.71 -4.10
C ILE A 94 -19.77 19.84 -3.91
N GLU A 95 -18.52 19.57 -4.23
CA GLU A 95 -17.38 20.50 -4.06
C GLU A 95 -17.23 21.47 -5.24
N GLY A 96 -18.03 21.36 -6.30
CA GLY A 96 -17.95 22.22 -7.49
C GLY A 96 -16.63 22.11 -8.27
N ARG A 97 -15.92 20.98 -8.13
CA ARG A 97 -14.60 20.75 -8.75
C ARG A 97 -14.68 19.71 -9.87
N PRO A 98 -13.70 19.67 -10.79
CA PRO A 98 -13.61 18.57 -11.74
C PRO A 98 -13.37 17.22 -11.04
N ILE A 99 -13.93 16.16 -11.62
CA ILE A 99 -13.74 14.76 -11.19
C ILE A 99 -12.25 14.40 -11.30
N ARG A 100 -11.68 13.84 -10.24
CA ARG A 100 -10.30 13.32 -10.28
C ARG A 100 -10.29 11.92 -10.85
N THR A 101 -9.35 11.67 -11.75
CA THR A 101 -9.09 10.31 -12.24
C THR A 101 -8.47 9.48 -11.12
N LEU A 102 -9.18 8.46 -10.66
CA LEU A 102 -8.66 7.47 -9.72
C LEU A 102 -7.85 6.43 -10.51
N SER A 103 -6.56 6.67 -10.70
CA SER A 103 -5.66 5.72 -11.36
C SER A 103 -5.17 4.68 -10.37
N GLY A 104 -5.65 3.44 -10.49
CA GLY A 104 -5.02 2.25 -9.93
C GLY A 104 -4.50 1.39 -11.08
N ARG A 105 -3.24 1.57 -11.48
CA ARG A 105 -2.58 0.57 -12.33
C ARG A 105 -1.96 -0.46 -11.40
N PRO A 106 -2.48 -1.69 -11.31
CA PRO A 106 -1.59 -2.81 -11.00
C PRO A 106 -0.59 -2.90 -12.15
N GLY A 107 0.69 -3.08 -11.85
CA GLY A 107 1.68 -3.41 -12.87
C GLY A 107 1.16 -4.60 -13.68
N GLY A 108 0.95 -4.37 -14.98
CA GLY A 108 0.77 -5.40 -15.98
C GLY A 108 2.00 -5.37 -16.91
N PRO A 109 2.30 -6.49 -17.57
CA PRO A 109 3.64 -6.93 -18.00
C PRO A 109 4.43 -5.93 -18.85
#